data_AF-A0A7W1SGD4-F1
#
_entry.id   AF-A0A7W1SGD4-F1
#
_cell.length_a   1.000
_cell.length_b   1.000
_cell.length_c   1.000
_cell.angle_alpha   90.00
_cell.angle_beta   90.00
_cell.angle_gamma   90.00
#
_symmetry.space_group_name_H-M   'P 1'
#
loop_
_entity.id
_entity.type
_entity.pdbx_description
1 polymer ?
#
loop_
_entity_poly.entity_id
_entity_poly.type
_entity_poly.pdbx_seq_one_letter_code
_entity_poly.pdbx_strand_id
1 'polypeptide(L)'
;MARRDAAGMEVNADPSPAPPELVARADALMSRYPECFWFWRTDARIRSLDDVRLVVRQLREYGDRDAWLAARDLARCLSPRSRRTS
;
A
#
# COMPACT_ATOMS: atom_id res chain seq x y z
N MET A 1 12.49 -28.60 37.33
CA MET A 1 11.05 -28.59 37.00
C MET A 1 10.61 -27.13 36.93
N ALA A 2 10.74 -26.45 35.80
CA ALA A 2 9.86 -26.50 34.62
C ALA A 2 8.50 -25.83 34.87
N ARG A 3 8.40 -24.55 34.49
CA ARG A 3 7.32 -24.03 33.64
C ARG A 3 7.91 -22.96 32.69
N ARG A 4 8.14 -23.38 31.45
CA ARG A 4 8.22 -22.49 30.29
C ARG A 4 6.77 -22.29 29.87
N ASP A 5 6.24 -21.08 30.03
CA ASP A 5 4.93 -20.74 29.48
C ASP A 5 5.10 -20.09 28.11
N ALA A 6 4.49 -20.76 27.12
CA ALA A 6 4.09 -20.39 25.77
C ALA A 6 4.75 -19.13 25.14
N ALA A 7 5.64 -19.26 24.17
CA ALA A 7 5.29 -19.47 22.76
C ALA A 7 4.20 -18.49 22.25
N GLY A 8 4.68 -17.37 21.69
CA GLY A 8 4.29 -16.83 20.38
C GLY A 8 2.81 -16.82 20.00
N MET A 9 2.24 -15.62 19.99
CA MET A 9 1.28 -15.23 18.96
C MET A 9 1.55 -13.76 18.62
N GLU A 10 2.63 -13.51 17.88
CA GLU A 10 2.64 -12.32 17.02
C GLU A 10 1.49 -12.53 16.05
N VAL A 11 0.36 -11.88 16.32
CA VAL A 11 -0.73 -11.76 15.36
C VAL A 11 -0.14 -11.00 14.19
N ASN A 12 0.41 -11.73 13.22
CA ASN A 12 0.62 -11.23 11.87
C ASN A 12 -0.79 -10.90 11.38
N ALA A 13 -1.22 -9.66 11.61
CA ALA A 13 -2.47 -9.15 11.10
C ALA A 13 -2.39 -9.32 9.59
N ASP A 14 -3.20 -10.25 9.06
CA ASP A 14 -3.28 -10.49 7.63
C ASP A 14 -3.57 -9.13 6.97
N PRO A 15 -2.67 -8.64 6.11
CA PRO A 15 -2.72 -7.27 5.66
C PRO A 15 -4.01 -7.11 4.85
N SER A 16 -4.90 -6.23 5.31
CA SER A 16 -6.25 -6.08 4.76
C SER A 16 -6.17 -6.04 3.23
N PRO A 17 -6.81 -6.98 2.51
CA PRO A 17 -6.64 -7.11 1.07
C PRO A 17 -7.09 -5.81 0.39
N ALA A 18 -6.31 -5.36 -0.58
CA ALA A 18 -6.67 -4.19 -1.37
C ALA A 18 -7.75 -4.57 -2.41
N PRO A 19 -8.78 -3.73 -2.59
CA PRO A 19 -9.67 -3.84 -3.73
C PRO A 19 -8.87 -3.86 -5.06
N PRO A 20 -9.27 -4.69 -6.04
CA PRO A 20 -8.52 -4.84 -7.30
C PRO A 20 -8.40 -3.53 -8.08
N GLU A 21 -9.38 -2.64 -7.97
CA GLU A 21 -9.32 -1.27 -8.51
C GLU A 21 -8.13 -0.48 -7.96
N LEU A 22 -7.88 -0.57 -6.65
CA LEU A 22 -6.78 0.16 -6.01
C LEU A 22 -5.44 -0.47 -6.34
N VAL A 23 -5.39 -1.79 -6.43
CA VAL A 23 -4.20 -2.51 -6.91
C VAL A 23 -3.85 -2.04 -8.31
N ALA A 24 -4.81 -2.05 -9.24
CA ALA A 24 -4.57 -1.63 -10.62
C ALA A 24 -4.11 -0.16 -10.73
N ARG A 25 -4.73 0.75 -9.96
CA ARG A 25 -4.29 2.16 -9.92
C ARG A 25 -2.89 2.33 -9.37
N ALA A 26 -2.57 1.63 -8.29
CA ALA A 26 -1.25 1.71 -7.67
C ALA A 26 -0.16 1.13 -8.59
N ASP A 27 -0.44 0.01 -9.26
CA ASP A 27 0.45 -0.61 -10.26
C ASP A 27 0.71 0.33 -11.46
N ALA A 28 -0.34 0.99 -11.97
CA ALA A 28 -0.22 1.98 -13.03
C ALA A 28 0.66 3.18 -12.61
N LEU A 29 0.61 3.62 -11.35
CA LEU A 29 1.46 4.68 -10.85
C LEU A 29 2.91 4.24 -10.68
N MET A 30 3.15 3.01 -10.23
CA MET A 30 4.51 2.46 -10.18
C MET A 30 5.14 2.37 -11.57
N SER A 31 4.35 1.98 -12.58
CA SER A 31 4.80 1.94 -13.97
C SER A 31 5.07 3.34 -14.55
N ARG A 32 4.32 4.35 -14.10
CA ARG A 32 4.45 5.74 -14.57
C ARG A 32 5.62 6.48 -13.93
N TYR A 33 5.94 6.17 -12.67
CA TYR A 33 6.96 6.85 -11.87
C TYR A 33 8.03 5.87 -11.34
N PRO A 34 8.71 5.11 -12.20
CA PRO A 34 9.63 4.05 -11.78
C PRO A 34 10.79 4.56 -10.91
N GLU A 35 11.21 5.82 -11.10
CA GLU A 35 12.23 6.49 -10.30
C GLU A 35 11.86 6.63 -8.82
N CYS A 36 10.56 6.72 -8.51
CA CYS A 36 10.07 6.73 -7.13
C CYS A 36 10.15 5.36 -6.45
N PHE A 37 10.37 4.29 -7.23
CA PHE A 37 10.30 2.89 -6.80
C PHE A 37 11.60 2.13 -7.07
N TRP A 38 12.75 2.81 -7.13
CA TRP A 38 14.05 2.20 -7.41
C TRP A 38 14.45 1.06 -6.46
N PHE A 39 13.90 1.03 -5.24
CA PHE A 39 14.12 -0.03 -4.24
C PHE A 39 13.08 -1.17 -4.33
N TRP A 40 12.04 -1.01 -5.15
CA TRP A 40 10.96 -1.99 -5.27
C TRP A 40 11.41 -3.14 -6.17
N ARG A 41 11.19 -4.37 -5.71
CA ARG A 41 11.53 -5.55 -6.50
C ARG A 41 10.57 -5.70 -7.67
N THR A 42 11.08 -6.10 -8.83
CA THR A 42 10.27 -6.35 -10.04
C THR A 42 9.21 -7.45 -9.86
N ASP A 43 9.37 -8.35 -8.89
CA ASP A 43 8.39 -9.40 -8.56
C ASP A 43 7.42 -9.01 -7.44
N ALA A 44 7.62 -7.88 -6.77
CA ALA A 44 6.78 -7.48 -5.64
C ALA A 44 5.39 -7.03 -6.14
N ARG A 45 4.36 -7.76 -5.68
CA ARG A 45 2.96 -7.52 -6.04
C ARG A 45 2.25 -6.72 -4.96
N ILE A 46 1.47 -5.74 -5.36
CA ILE A 46 0.54 -5.04 -4.48
C ILE A 46 -0.65 -5.97 -4.21
N ARG A 47 -0.84 -6.35 -2.94
CA ARG A 47 -1.92 -7.26 -2.52
C ARG A 47 -2.78 -6.65 -1.42
N SER A 48 -2.21 -5.75 -0.64
CA SER A 48 -2.82 -5.21 0.56
C SER A 48 -2.98 -3.69 0.50
N LEU A 49 -3.85 -3.17 1.37
CA LEU A 49 -3.97 -1.74 1.58
C LEU A 49 -2.66 -1.11 2.08
N ASP A 50 -1.82 -1.86 2.78
CA ASP A 50 -0.51 -1.37 3.22
C ASP A 50 0.47 -1.20 2.07
N ASP A 51 0.44 -2.09 1.07
CA ASP A 51 1.20 -1.91 -0.17
C ASP A 51 0.76 -0.62 -0.88
N VAL A 52 -0.55 -0.40 -0.99
CA VAL A 52 -1.10 0.83 -1.60
C VAL A 52 -0.70 2.08 -0.81
N ARG A 53 -0.69 2.01 0.54
CA ARG A 53 -0.22 3.11 1.40
C ARG A 53 1.27 3.38 1.19
N LEU A 54 2.07 2.35 0.97
CA LEU A 54 3.50 2.50 0.70
C LEU A 54 3.74 3.18 -0.65
N VAL A 55 2.96 2.83 -1.69
CA VAL A 55 2.97 3.53 -2.98
C VAL A 55 2.65 5.02 -2.82
N VAL A 56 1.59 5.35 -2.07
CA VAL A 56 1.24 6.75 -1.76
C VAL A 56 2.38 7.48 -1.06
N ARG A 57 3.06 6.81 -0.12
CA ARG A 57 4.21 7.41 0.60
C ARG A 57 5.33 7.75 -0.36
N GLN A 58 5.73 6.83 -1.23
CA GLN A 58 6.87 7.07 -2.13
C GLN A 58 6.62 8.13 -3.17
N LEU A 59 5.42 8.17 -3.75
CA LEU A 59 5.06 9.25 -4.66
C LEU A 59 5.07 10.63 -3.99
N ARG A 60 4.83 10.70 -2.67
CA ARG A 60 4.89 11.97 -1.91
C ARG A 60 6.31 12.35 -1.49
N GLU A 61 7.16 11.37 -1.24
CA GLU A 61 8.52 11.57 -0.74
C GLU A 61 9.51 11.84 -1.85
N TYR A 62 9.39 11.12 -2.97
CA TYR A 62 10.35 11.15 -4.08
C TYR A 62 9.76 11.67 -5.40
N GLY A 63 8.44 11.73 -5.50
CA GLY A 63 7.76 12.17 -6.72
C GLY A 63 7.76 13.67 -6.92
N ASP A 64 7.56 14.08 -8.18
CA ASP A 64 7.32 15.46 -8.55
C ASP A 64 5.89 15.92 -8.18
N ARG A 65 5.51 17.13 -8.62
CA ARG A 65 4.18 17.68 -8.36
C ARG A 65 3.05 16.79 -8.88
N ASP A 66 3.23 16.14 -10.03
CA ASP A 66 2.21 15.31 -10.65
C ASP A 66 2.07 13.97 -9.91
N ALA A 67 3.20 13.36 -9.53
CA ALA A 67 3.23 12.19 -8.67
C ALA A 67 2.55 12.46 -7.31
N TRP A 68 2.80 13.64 -6.72
CA TRP A 68 2.16 14.04 -5.47
C TRP A 68 0.64 14.16 -5.61
N LEU A 69 0.15 14.76 -6.70
CA LEU A 69 -1.28 14.88 -6.99
C LEU A 69 -1.92 13.50 -7.18
N ALA A 70 -1.27 12.62 -7.95
CA ALA A 70 -1.73 11.26 -8.15
C ALA A 70 -1.79 10.46 -6.82
N ALA A 71 -0.79 10.62 -5.95
CA ALA A 71 -0.78 10.03 -4.62
C ALA A 71 -1.92 10.53 -3.74
N ARG A 72 -2.26 11.82 -3.83
CA ARG A 72 -3.40 12.41 -3.12
C ARG A 72 -4.71 11.78 -3.58
N ASP A 73 -4.90 11.58 -4.88
CA ASP A 73 -6.12 10.99 -5.41
C ASP A 73 -6.24 9.50 -5.05
N LEU A 74 -5.14 8.74 -5.13
CA LEU A 74 -5.11 7.36 -4.63
C LEU A 74 -5.43 7.26 -3.12
N ALA A 75 -4.89 8.19 -2.31
CA ALA A 75 -5.14 8.22 -0.87
C ALA A 75 -6.59 8.55 -0.49
N ARG A 76 -7.31 9.31 -1.32
CA ARG A 76 -8.75 9.57 -1.10
C ARG A 76 -9.56 8.28 -1.16
N CYS A 77 -9.19 7.34 -2.03
CA CYS A 77 -9.87 6.06 -2.15
C CYS A 77 -9.64 5.16 -0.93
N LEU A 78 -8.54 5.36 -0.18
CA LEU A 78 -8.24 4.64 1.06
C LEU A 78 -9.02 5.14 2.28
N SER A 79 -9.64 6.32 2.20
CA SER A 79 -10.36 6.91 3.33
C SER A 79 -11.68 6.18 3.58
N PRO A 80 -12.01 5.79 4.84
CA PRO A 80 -13.21 5.00 5.15
C PRO A 80 -14.55 5.68 4.76
N ARG A 81 -14.53 6.98 4.45
CA ARG A 81 -15.70 7.72 3.95
C ARG A 81 -16.08 7.39 2.51
N SER A 82 -15.22 6.71 1.73
CA SER A 82 -15.58 6.22 0.40
C SER A 82 -16.57 5.05 0.43
N ARG A 83 -16.78 4.43 1.60
CA ARG A 83 -17.61 3.23 1.77
C ARG A 83 -19.12 3.50 1.96
N ARG A 84 -19.58 4.74 1.80
CA ARG A 84 -20.99 5.13 2.02
C ARG A 84 -21.59 5.81 0.80
N THR A 85 -21.86 5.03 -0.25
CA THR A 85 -22.98 5.26 -1.20
C THR A 85 -23.04 4.10 -2.19
N SER A 86 -23.97 3.18 -1.98
CA SER A 86 -24.76 2.49 -3.00
C SER A 86 -26.03 1.99 -2.33
#